data_AF-K2PQA3-F1
#
_entry.id   AF-K2PQA3-F1
#
_cell.length_a   1.000
_cell.length_b   1.000
_cell.length_c   1.000
_cell.angle_alpha   90.00
_cell.angle_beta   90.00
_cell.angle_gamma   90.00
#
_symmetry.space_group_name_H-M   'P 1'
#
loop_
_entity.id
_entity.type
_entity.pdbx_description
1 polymer ?
#
loop_
_entity_poly.entity_id
_entity_poly.type
_entity_poly.pdbx_seq_one_letter_code
_entity_poly.pdbx_strand_id
1 'polypeptide(L)' 'MMAIWGLTTFVIGLSIHYHVNITPLIAILILCVGAIATARMYLKCHCASEIIIGSLIGIVPQFILFGFWL' A
#
# COMPACT_ATOMS: atom_id res chain seq x y z
N MET A 1 9.00 1.78 -0.74
CA MET A 1 7.56 1.84 -0.39
C MET A 1 6.70 0.91 -1.22
N MET A 2 7.16 0.46 -2.41
CA MET A 2 6.38 -0.35 -3.36
C MET A 2 5.66 -1.55 -2.73
N ALA A 3 6.37 -2.39 -1.97
CA ALA A 3 5.83 -3.65 -1.46
C ALA A 3 4.67 -3.46 -0.46
N ILE A 4 4.80 -2.55 0.50
CA ILE A 4 3.76 -2.32 1.53
C ILE A 4 2.53 -1.62 0.94
N TRP A 5 2.73 -0.74 -0.06
CA TRP A 5 1.65 -0.07 -0.79
C TRP A 5 0.93 -1.01 -1.76
N GLY A 6 1.66 -1.92 -2.42
CA GLY A 6 1.07 -2.98 -3.24
C GLY A 6 0.26 -3.97 -2.40
N LEU A 7 0.78 -4.39 -1.24
CA LEU A 7 0.07 -5.29 -0.32
C LEU A 7 -1.21 -4.65 0.24
N THR A 8 -1.15 -3.41 0.70
CA THR A 8 -2.33 -2.68 1.22
C THR A 8 -3.42 -2.55 0.18
N THR A 9 -3.06 -2.07 -1.01
CA THR A 9 -4.01 -1.92 -2.12
C THR A 9 -4.60 -3.26 -2.51
N PHE A 10 -3.80 -4.33 -2.61
CA PHE A 10 -4.29 -5.69 -2.87
C PHE A 10 -5.35 -6.15 -1.88
N VAL A 11 -5.07 -6.03 -0.57
CA VAL A 11 -5.98 -6.48 0.50
C VAL A 11 -7.29 -5.70 0.46
N ILE A 12 -7.25 -4.41 0.12
CA ILE A 12 -8.45 -3.59 -0.08
C ILE A 12 -9.30 -4.16 -1.22
N GLY A 13 -8.70 -4.44 -2.39
CA GLY A 13 -9.44 -5.03 -3.51
C GLY A 13 -9.97 -6.43 -3.23
N LEU A 14 -9.24 -7.25 -2.47
CA LEU A 14 -9.70 -8.56 -2.04
C LEU A 14 -10.94 -8.45 -1.13
N SER A 15 -10.97 -7.46 -0.24
CA SER A 15 -12.13 -7.15 0.60
C SER A 15 -13.36 -6.76 -0.23
N ILE A 16 -13.16 -6.00 -1.31
CA ILE A 16 -14.23 -5.59 -2.25
C ILE A 16 -14.72 -6.80 -3.06
N HIS A 17 -13.82 -7.58 -3.66
CA HIS A 17 -14.17 -8.68 -4.56
C HIS A 17 -14.93 -9.81 -3.86
N TYR A 18 -14.50 -10.23 -2.68
CA TYR A 18 -15.15 -11.31 -1.94
C TYR A 18 -16.27 -10.84 -1.00
N HIS A 19 -16.55 -9.53 -0.92
CA HIS A 19 -17.49 -8.95 0.04
C HIS A 19 -17.20 -9.36 1.50
N VAL A 20 -15.94 -9.71 1.82
CA VAL A 20 -15.52 -10.08 3.16
C VAL A 20 -15.05 -8.83 3.89
N ASN A 21 -15.47 -8.70 5.15
CA ASN A 21 -15.03 -7.61 6.00
C ASN A 21 -13.60 -7.88 6.52
N ILE A 22 -12.62 -7.29 5.84
CA ILE A 22 -11.19 -7.37 6.18
C ILE A 22 -10.70 -6.01 6.76
N THR A 23 -11.63 -5.13 7.16
CA THR A 23 -11.33 -3.81 7.76
C THR A 23 -10.31 -3.83 8.89
N PRO A 24 -10.32 -4.75 9.88
CA PRO A 24 -9.32 -4.72 10.95
C PRO A 24 -7.89 -4.99 10.42
N LEU A 25 -7.74 -5.85 9.41
CA LEU A 25 -6.45 -6.11 8.79
C LEU A 25 -5.98 -4.88 7.99
N ILE A 26 -6.87 -4.25 7.23
CA ILE A 26 -6.58 -3.01 6.49
C ILE A 26 -6.07 -1.92 7.44
N ALA A 27 -6.71 -1.75 8.60
CA ALA A 27 -6.29 -0.77 9.61
C ALA A 27 -4.86 -1.02 10.10
N ILE A 28 -4.50 -2.27 10.39
CA ILE A 28 -3.14 -2.64 10.82
C ILE A 28 -2.14 -2.35 9.69
N LEU A 29 -2.45 -2.71 8.44
CA LEU A 29 -1.53 -2.45 7.34
C LEU A 29 -1.33 -0.94 7.12
N ILE A 30 -2.36 -0.10 7.25
CA ILE A 30 -2.24 1.36 7.13
C ILE A 30 -1.31 1.92 8.22
N LEU A 31 -1.44 1.45 9.46
CA LEU A 31 -0.53 1.82 10.54
C LEU A 31 0.91 1.39 10.22
N CYS A 32 1.11 0.19 9.67
CA CYS A 32 2.41 -0.27 9.23
C CYS A 32 2.99 0.60 8.09
N VAL A 33 2.17 1.03 7.12
CA VAL A 33 2.61 1.96 6.06
C VAL A 33 3.13 3.25 6.68
N GLY A 34 2.40 3.83 7.63
CA GLY A 34 2.82 5.03 8.35
C GLY A 34 4.13 4.84 9.11
N ALA A 35 4.25 3.76 9.87
CA ALA A 35 5.46 3.44 10.64
C ALA A 35 6.69 3.20 9.74
N ILE A 36 6.52 2.51 8.61
CA ILE A 36 7.62 2.24 7.68
C ILE A 36 8.00 3.52 6.93
N ALA A 37 7.04 4.39 6.59
CA ALA A 37 7.30 5.68 5.96
C ALA A 37 8.09 6.62 6.86
N THR A 38 7.69 6.76 8.12
CA THR A 38 8.42 7.57 9.11
C THR A 38 9.80 7.02 9.41
N ALA A 39 9.95 5.70 9.56
CA ALA A 39 11.25 5.06 9.74
C ALA A 39 12.20 5.33 8.56
N ARG A 40 11.69 5.31 7.32
CA ARG A 40 12.51 5.56 6.11
C ARG A 40 12.92 7.02 5.96
N MET A 41 12.09 7.99 6.36
CA MET A 41 12.49 9.40 6.44
C MET A 41 13.51 9.63 7.56
N TYR A 42 13.28 9.02 8.73
CA TYR A 42 14.14 9.18 9.91
C TYR A 42 15.56 8.67 9.67
N LEU A 43 15.70 7.56 8.93
CA LEU A 43 17.00 6.98 8.57
C LEU A 43 17.77 7.77 7.49
N LYS A 44 17.25 8.90 6.98
CA LYS A 44 17.88 9.81 5.98
C LYS A 44 18.40 9.15 4.69
N CYS A 45 18.14 7.86 4.46
CA CYS A 45 18.57 7.15 3.24
C CYS A 45 17.77 7.53 1.99
N HIS A 46 16.62 8.19 2.13
CA HIS A 46 15.75 8.54 1.01
C HIS A 46 15.09 9.91 1.17
N CYS A 47 14.94 10.64 0.07
CA CYS A 47 14.24 11.93 0.05
C CYS A 47 12.72 11.71 0.03
N ALA A 48 11.93 12.69 0.50
CA ALA A 48 10.46 12.59 0.53
C ALA A 48 9.85 12.28 -0.86
N SER A 49 10.50 12.73 -1.94
CA SER A 49 10.14 12.43 -3.32
C SER A 49 10.21 10.93 -3.65
N GLU A 50 11.20 10.20 -3.15
CA GLU A 50 11.38 8.77 -3.42
C GLU A 50 10.34 7.91 -2.68
N ILE A 51 9.86 8.38 -1.54
CA ILE A 51 8.76 7.74 -0.80
C ILE A 51 7.45 7.86 -1.60
N ILE A 52 7.19 9.02 -2.19
CA ILE A 52 5.98 9.30 -3.00
C ILE A 52 6.02 8.54 -4.33
N ILE A 53 7.15 8.54 -5.03
CA ILE A 53 7.33 7.73 -6.24
C ILE A 53 7.18 6.24 -5.86
N GLY A 54 7.78 5.88 -4.72
CA GLY A 54 7.69 4.59 -4.07
C GLY A 54 6.28 4.10 -3.70
N SER A 55 5.33 5.00 -3.44
CA SER A 55 3.94 4.63 -3.22
C SER A 55 3.19 4.54 -4.54
N LEU A 56 3.45 5.46 -5.47
CA LEU A 56 2.81 5.48 -6.78
C LEU A 56 3.03 4.18 -7.58
N ILE A 57 4.26 3.67 -7.69
CA ILE A 57 4.49 2.40 -8.44
C ILE A 57 4.06 1.16 -7.63
N GLY A 58 3.74 1.28 -6.34
CA GLY A 58 3.02 0.22 -5.62
C GLY A 58 1.51 0.21 -5.90
N ILE A 59 0.92 1.39 -6.12
CA ILE A 59 -0.54 1.58 -6.25
C ILE A 59 -1.00 1.42 -7.71
N VAL A 60 -0.31 2.08 -8.65
CA VAL A 60 -0.69 2.14 -10.07
C VAL A 60 -0.82 0.75 -10.72
N PRO A 61 0.15 -0.17 -10.60
CA PRO A 61 -0.01 -1.51 -11.18
C PRO A 61 -1.15 -2.28 -10.51
N GLN A 62 -1.42 -2.05 -9.21
CA GLN A 62 -2.51 -2.71 -8.52
C GLN A 62 -3.88 -2.28 -9.04
N PHE A 63 -4.05 -0.99 -9.36
CA PHE A 63 -5.27 -0.49 -10.00
C PHE A 63 -5.46 -1.02 -11.41
N ILE A 64 -4.39 -1.16 -12.20
CA ILE A 64 -4.46 -1.77 -13.53
C ILE A 64 -4.90 -3.23 -13.42
N LEU A 65 -4.33 -3.98 -12.47
CA LEU A 65 -4.70 -5.37 -12.20
C LEU A 65 -6.14 -5.52 -11.68
N PHE A 66 -6.68 -4.54 -10.95
CA PHE A 66 -8.10 -4.58 -10.58
C PHE A 66 -9.02 -4.61 -11.79
N GLY A 67 -8.68 -3.94 -12.90
CA GLY A 67 -9.47 -4.04 -14.12
C GLY A 67 -9.49 -5.43 -14.77
N PHE A 68 -8.55 -6.31 -14.43
CA PHE A 68 -8.48 -7.68 -14.93
C PHE A 68 -9.02 -8.74 -13.95
N TRP A 69 -9.15 -8.40 -12.67
CA TRP A 69 -9.43 -9.35 -11.58
C TRP A 69 -10.76 -9.08 -10.85
N LEU A 70 -11.26 -7.84 -10.90
CA LEU A 70 -12.60 -7.48 -10.44
C LEU A 70 -13.63 -7.79 -11.53
#